data_AF-A0A842R276-F1
#
_entry.id   AF-A0A842R276-F1
#
_cell.length_a   1.000
_cell.length_b   1.000
_cell.length_c   1.000
_cell.angle_alpha   90.00
_cell.angle_beta   90.00
_cell.angle_gamma   90.00
#
_symmetry.space_group_name_H-M   'P 1'
#
loop_
_entity.id
_entity.type
_entity.pdbx_description
1 polymer ?
#
loop_
_entity_poly.entity_id
_entity_poly.type
_entity_poly.pdbx_seq_one_letter_code
_entity_poly.pdbx_strand_id
1 'polypeptide(L)'
;PENILAKELVDKALKGQLQTLWRMNIFYNLLIWERHIVSSGLFDSAISSMQDKNPDACYKIESGGDKGCIVLDMSMFGEKYTQNKKPYKILTRSNGVSTYTGKDIAFQLWKFGEASGFFMYEEFVQQPNGKLLHSTNLPAEVAGEKRKDPKDGGENHTGNENDFGHADRAINVIGFEQKYPQQVVRSALKVLGYDHHYDNSAHLSFKHVWLPDQKFSGRKGTWIGFHADAAMDKAVKKARTIIKGQNPDLSADNRDSLAEIIGVGAIKFYLAKFDLEKEITINWDDLLNFEGDACPYVQYSCVRAGSILEKARERGIPIPAVDATINASMLDTPQERALYFIISQLPSKIREICQSLSINQAPLYALEVADKFNSFYHECPVLRDDVPDDLQVARLMLVQDTILVLNTLLERVLGIQVPVRM
;
A
#
# COMPACT_ATOMS: atom_id res chain seq x y z
N PRO A 1 15.81 18.45 -28.38
CA PRO A 1 14.41 18.46 -28.88
C PRO A 1 13.64 17.15 -28.62
N GLU A 2 14.15 16.00 -29.09
CA GLU A 2 13.47 14.69 -28.93
C GLU A 2 13.33 14.24 -27.46
N ASN A 3 14.33 14.50 -26.62
CA ASN A 3 14.31 14.13 -25.20
C ASN A 3 13.29 14.95 -24.36
N ILE A 4 12.98 16.19 -24.80
CA ILE A 4 11.99 17.05 -24.13
C ILE A 4 10.58 16.53 -24.40
N LEU A 5 10.25 16.24 -25.68
CA LEU A 5 8.95 15.71 -26.05
C LEU A 5 8.69 14.33 -25.40
N ALA A 6 9.71 13.47 -25.34
CA ALA A 6 9.62 12.19 -24.65
C ALA A 6 9.35 12.37 -23.14
N LYS A 7 10.05 13.30 -22.46
CA LYS A 7 9.78 13.63 -21.06
C LYS A 7 8.33 14.10 -20.88
N GLU A 8 7.89 15.07 -21.68
CA GLU A 8 6.53 15.61 -21.59
C GLU A 8 5.44 14.55 -21.80
N LEU A 9 5.65 13.62 -22.73
CA LEU A 9 4.72 12.53 -22.98
C LEU A 9 4.62 11.58 -21.78
N VAL A 10 5.76 11.22 -21.21
CA VAL A 10 5.83 10.35 -20.03
C VAL A 10 5.20 11.04 -18.82
N ASP A 11 5.47 12.32 -18.60
CA ASP A 11 4.90 13.10 -17.49
C ASP A 11 3.37 13.21 -17.62
N LYS A 12 2.86 13.41 -18.84
CA LYS A 12 1.40 13.42 -19.10
C LYS A 12 0.77 12.06 -18.82
N ALA A 13 1.38 10.98 -19.29
CA ALA A 13 0.89 9.62 -19.05
C ALA A 13 0.87 9.30 -17.55
N LEU A 14 1.95 9.63 -16.83
CA LEU A 14 2.05 9.42 -15.38
C LEU A 14 1.01 10.24 -14.60
N LYS A 15 0.77 11.50 -14.98
CA LYS A 15 -0.28 12.32 -14.37
C LYS A 15 -1.67 11.71 -14.54
N GLY A 16 -1.96 11.11 -15.70
CA GLY A 16 -3.20 10.35 -15.91
C GLY A 16 -3.30 9.14 -14.98
N GLN A 17 -2.23 8.36 -14.83
CA GLN A 17 -2.18 7.23 -13.89
C GLN A 17 -2.36 7.67 -12.43
N LEU A 18 -1.76 8.81 -12.04
CA LEU A 18 -1.92 9.37 -10.70
C LEU A 18 -3.38 9.80 -10.44
N GLN A 19 -4.12 10.31 -11.43
CA GLN A 19 -5.54 10.62 -11.26
C GLN A 19 -6.37 9.38 -10.92
N THR A 20 -6.14 8.26 -11.62
CA THR A 20 -6.75 6.95 -11.30
C THR A 20 -6.43 6.53 -9.86
N LEU A 21 -5.17 6.70 -9.41
CA LEU A 21 -4.72 6.31 -8.07
C LEU A 21 -5.28 7.22 -6.98
N TRP A 22 -5.36 8.53 -7.22
CA TRP A 22 -5.97 9.49 -6.29
C TRP A 22 -7.47 9.24 -6.11
N ARG A 23 -8.17 8.81 -7.17
CA ARG A 23 -9.56 8.36 -7.07
C ARG A 23 -9.69 7.18 -6.10
N MET A 24 -8.71 6.29 -6.07
CA MET A 24 -8.59 5.21 -5.09
C MET A 24 -7.95 5.65 -3.76
N ASN A 25 -7.75 6.94 -3.50
CA ASN A 25 -7.11 7.45 -2.29
C ASN A 25 -5.70 6.85 -2.06
N ILE A 26 -4.93 6.69 -3.14
CA ILE A 26 -3.54 6.20 -3.13
C ILE A 26 -2.62 7.36 -3.51
N PHE A 27 -1.58 7.59 -2.71
CA PHE A 27 -0.65 8.70 -2.85
C PHE A 27 0.80 8.22 -2.73
N TYR A 28 1.72 9.01 -3.26
CA TYR A 28 3.15 8.72 -3.23
C TYR A 28 3.93 9.88 -2.61
N ASN A 29 5.14 9.61 -2.14
CA ASN A 29 6.06 10.63 -1.66
C ASN A 29 7.13 10.99 -2.70
N LEU A 30 7.62 9.98 -3.43
CA LEU A 30 8.72 10.12 -4.38
C LEU A 30 8.50 9.27 -5.63
N LEU A 31 8.75 9.88 -6.79
CA LEU A 31 8.92 9.22 -8.08
C LEU A 31 10.40 9.10 -8.42
N ILE A 32 10.84 7.90 -8.78
CA ILE A 32 12.23 7.62 -9.12
C ILE A 32 12.29 7.23 -10.59
N TRP A 33 13.03 8.00 -11.37
CA TRP A 33 13.15 7.76 -12.80
C TRP A 33 14.34 6.84 -13.08
N GLU A 34 14.11 5.75 -13.82
CA GLU A 34 15.18 4.82 -14.23
C GLU A 34 16.35 5.54 -14.91
N ARG A 35 16.06 6.55 -15.75
CA ARG A 35 17.10 7.36 -16.39
C ARG A 35 17.98 8.11 -15.38
N HIS A 36 17.45 8.51 -14.23
CA HIS A 36 18.23 9.18 -13.19
C HIS A 36 19.02 8.16 -12.37
N ILE A 37 18.46 6.96 -12.10
CA ILE A 37 19.23 5.86 -11.50
C ILE A 37 20.49 5.57 -12.32
N VAL A 38 20.34 5.42 -13.64
CA VAL A 38 21.46 5.11 -14.55
C VAL A 38 22.50 6.22 -14.59
N SER A 39 22.08 7.50 -14.62
CA SER A 39 23.00 8.63 -14.77
C SER A 39 23.54 9.20 -13.46
N SER A 40 22.95 8.86 -12.31
CA SER A 40 23.33 9.38 -10.98
C SER A 40 24.66 8.85 -10.44
N GLY A 41 25.26 7.87 -11.10
CA GLY A 41 26.43 7.15 -10.57
C GLY A 41 26.07 6.10 -9.50
N LEU A 42 24.78 5.93 -9.16
CA LEU A 42 24.34 4.98 -8.15
C LEU A 42 24.85 3.56 -8.40
N PHE A 43 24.82 3.10 -9.66
CA PHE A 43 25.27 1.76 -9.99
C PHE A 43 26.77 1.57 -9.71
N ASP A 44 27.59 2.55 -10.05
CA ASP A 44 29.04 2.50 -9.81
C ASP A 44 29.33 2.55 -8.30
N SER A 45 28.63 3.42 -7.54
CA SER A 45 28.69 3.46 -6.07
C SER A 45 28.31 2.12 -5.45
N ALA A 46 27.24 1.48 -5.93
CA ALA A 46 26.79 0.20 -5.42
C ALA A 46 27.80 -0.92 -5.70
N ILE A 47 28.41 -0.96 -6.90
CA ILE A 47 29.46 -1.93 -7.21
C ILE A 47 30.64 -1.75 -6.26
N SER A 48 31.15 -0.53 -6.08
CA SER A 48 32.25 -0.26 -5.14
C SER A 48 31.89 -0.68 -3.71
N SER A 49 30.71 -0.29 -3.22
CA SER A 49 30.21 -0.67 -1.89
C SER A 49 30.17 -2.18 -1.70
N MET A 50 29.67 -2.93 -2.70
CA MET A 50 29.64 -4.40 -2.66
C MET A 50 31.04 -5.02 -2.61
N GLN A 51 31.98 -4.50 -3.42
CA GLN A 51 33.36 -5.01 -3.47
C GLN A 51 34.13 -4.69 -2.18
N ASP A 52 33.93 -3.50 -1.61
CA ASP A 52 34.55 -3.10 -0.35
C ASP A 52 33.99 -3.92 0.83
N LYS A 53 32.67 -4.17 0.82
CA LYS A 53 31.97 -4.90 1.88
C LYS A 53 32.30 -6.39 1.88
N ASN A 54 32.30 -7.03 0.72
CA ASN A 54 32.63 -8.45 0.59
C ASN A 54 33.33 -8.73 -0.77
N PRO A 55 34.66 -8.53 -0.84
CA PRO A 55 35.42 -8.68 -2.08
C PRO A 55 35.48 -10.14 -2.57
N ASP A 56 35.35 -11.10 -1.67
CA ASP A 56 35.31 -12.53 -2.02
C ASP A 56 33.99 -12.90 -2.70
N ALA A 57 32.91 -12.18 -2.40
CA ALA A 57 31.60 -12.40 -3.01
C ALA A 57 31.36 -11.53 -4.25
N CYS A 58 31.79 -10.27 -4.26
CA CYS A 58 31.62 -9.37 -5.39
C CYS A 58 32.97 -9.11 -6.07
N TYR A 59 33.20 -9.71 -7.25
CA TYR A 59 34.50 -9.64 -7.91
C TYR A 59 34.40 -9.63 -9.43
N LYS A 60 35.51 -9.26 -10.08
CA LYS A 60 35.65 -9.32 -11.53
C LYS A 60 36.24 -10.67 -11.94
N ILE A 61 35.65 -11.30 -12.95
CA ILE A 61 36.12 -12.58 -13.47
C ILE A 61 37.35 -12.37 -14.36
N GLU A 62 38.45 -13.05 -14.05
CA GLU A 62 39.73 -12.88 -14.76
C GLU A 62 39.93 -13.85 -15.94
N SER A 63 39.21 -14.98 -15.97
CA SER A 63 39.39 -16.02 -16.99
C SER A 63 38.08 -16.75 -17.34
N GLY A 64 38.08 -17.50 -18.45
CA GLY A 64 36.91 -18.25 -18.92
C GLY A 64 35.88 -17.42 -19.70
N GLY A 65 34.71 -18.00 -19.93
CA GLY A 65 33.67 -17.44 -20.83
C GLY A 65 33.03 -16.13 -20.37
N ASP A 66 33.12 -15.80 -19.07
CA ASP A 66 32.60 -14.54 -18.51
C ASP A 66 33.71 -13.55 -18.13
N LYS A 67 34.93 -13.74 -18.66
CA LYS A 67 36.07 -12.84 -18.39
C LYS A 67 35.68 -11.37 -18.59
N GLY A 68 36.02 -10.55 -17.61
CA GLY A 68 35.74 -9.12 -17.58
C GLY A 68 34.39 -8.75 -16.99
N CYS A 69 33.49 -9.70 -16.72
CA CYS A 69 32.24 -9.43 -16.01
C CYS A 69 32.50 -9.18 -14.52
N ILE A 70 31.70 -8.30 -13.91
CA ILE A 70 31.59 -8.18 -12.45
C ILE A 70 30.41 -9.04 -12.01
N VAL A 71 30.63 -9.89 -11.01
CA VAL A 71 29.66 -10.89 -10.55
C VAL A 71 29.50 -10.85 -9.05
N LEU A 72 28.36 -11.35 -8.58
CA LEU A 72 28.10 -11.65 -7.17
C LEU A 72 27.96 -13.17 -6.99
N ASP A 73 28.85 -13.78 -6.21
CA ASP A 73 28.82 -15.19 -5.88
C ASP A 73 27.68 -15.50 -4.90
N MET A 74 26.75 -16.36 -5.32
CA MET A 74 25.57 -16.74 -4.55
C MET A 74 25.67 -18.16 -3.96
N SER A 75 26.86 -18.78 -4.01
CA SER A 75 27.12 -20.18 -3.62
C SER A 75 26.68 -20.51 -2.19
N MET A 76 26.77 -19.56 -1.26
CA MET A 76 26.34 -19.74 0.14
C MET A 76 24.84 -20.02 0.32
N PHE A 77 24.01 -19.75 -0.70
CA PHE A 77 22.58 -20.06 -0.69
C PHE A 77 22.25 -21.43 -1.31
N GLY A 78 23.26 -22.29 -1.47
CA GLY A 78 23.11 -23.72 -1.73
C GLY A 78 22.77 -24.10 -3.15
N GLU A 79 22.31 -25.34 -3.32
CA GLU A 79 22.13 -26.03 -4.62
C GLU A 79 21.32 -25.23 -5.65
N LYS A 80 20.36 -24.40 -5.22
CA LYS A 80 19.51 -23.61 -6.12
C LYS A 80 20.31 -22.62 -6.99
N TYR A 81 21.49 -22.19 -6.53
CA TYR A 81 22.38 -21.31 -7.29
C TYR A 81 23.58 -22.04 -7.89
N THR A 82 23.94 -23.22 -7.38
CA THR A 82 25.10 -23.97 -7.87
C THR A 82 24.76 -25.02 -8.95
N GLN A 83 23.50 -25.48 -9.05
CA GLN A 83 23.07 -26.47 -10.05
C GLN A 83 23.14 -25.97 -11.51
N ASN A 84 23.14 -24.65 -11.76
CA ASN A 84 23.12 -24.05 -13.11
C ASN A 84 24.52 -23.80 -13.72
N LYS A 85 25.54 -24.60 -13.37
CA LYS A 85 26.95 -24.49 -13.81
C LYS A 85 27.71 -23.22 -13.38
N LYS A 86 27.03 -22.13 -12.99
CA LYS A 86 27.65 -20.88 -12.51
C LYS A 86 27.04 -20.48 -11.16
N PRO A 87 27.83 -20.46 -10.07
CA PRO A 87 27.34 -20.12 -8.72
C PRO A 87 27.06 -18.63 -8.53
N TYR A 88 27.33 -17.79 -9.52
CA TYR A 88 27.27 -16.33 -9.42
C TYR A 88 26.23 -15.69 -10.33
N LYS A 89 25.85 -14.45 -10.03
CA LYS A 89 25.04 -13.57 -10.87
C LYS A 89 25.89 -12.47 -11.47
N ILE A 90 25.81 -12.30 -12.80
CA ILE A 90 26.50 -11.21 -13.50
C ILE A 90 25.79 -9.90 -13.17
N LEU A 91 26.48 -8.97 -12.53
CA LEU A 91 25.99 -7.63 -12.24
C LEU A 91 26.31 -6.68 -13.40
N THR A 92 27.54 -6.77 -13.91
CA THR A 92 28.05 -5.97 -15.03
C THR A 92 28.67 -6.88 -16.07
N ARG A 93 28.26 -6.73 -17.33
CA ARG A 93 28.84 -7.48 -18.46
C ARG A 93 30.25 -7.01 -18.76
N SER A 94 31.01 -7.81 -19.50
CA SER A 94 32.39 -7.50 -19.91
C SER A 94 32.52 -6.22 -20.75
N ASN A 95 31.45 -5.79 -21.41
CA ASN A 95 31.37 -4.52 -22.15
C ASN A 95 30.94 -3.33 -21.27
N GLY A 96 30.85 -3.50 -19.94
CA GLY A 96 30.47 -2.45 -18.99
C GLY A 96 28.96 -2.25 -18.82
N VAL A 97 28.11 -2.98 -19.54
CA VAL A 97 26.65 -2.83 -19.43
C VAL A 97 26.12 -3.48 -18.16
N SER A 98 25.38 -2.72 -17.35
CA SER A 98 24.69 -3.21 -16.16
C SER A 98 23.52 -4.12 -16.50
N THR A 99 23.36 -5.18 -15.72
CA THR A 99 22.23 -6.12 -15.85
C THR A 99 21.03 -5.67 -15.00
N TYR A 100 19.83 -6.20 -15.28
CA TYR A 100 18.66 -5.96 -14.43
C TYR A 100 18.90 -6.39 -12.98
N THR A 101 19.49 -7.57 -12.76
CA THR A 101 19.84 -8.04 -11.41
C THR A 101 20.80 -7.08 -10.70
N GLY A 102 21.83 -6.60 -11.39
CA GLY A 102 22.75 -5.62 -10.83
C GLY A 102 22.03 -4.33 -10.43
N LYS A 103 21.14 -3.82 -11.30
CA LYS A 103 20.37 -2.60 -11.04
C LYS A 103 19.41 -2.77 -9.85
N ASP A 104 18.71 -3.89 -9.76
CA ASP A 104 17.80 -4.16 -8.65
C ASP A 104 18.54 -4.24 -7.31
N ILE A 105 19.72 -4.87 -7.27
CA ILE A 105 20.57 -4.92 -6.08
C ILE A 105 21.09 -3.53 -5.72
N ALA A 106 21.60 -2.78 -6.70
CA ALA A 106 22.08 -1.41 -6.49
C ALA A 106 20.99 -0.49 -5.93
N PHE A 107 19.78 -0.60 -6.48
CA PHE A 107 18.64 0.17 -6.01
C PHE A 107 18.17 -0.26 -4.61
N GLN A 108 18.27 -1.55 -4.29
CA GLN A 108 17.99 -2.04 -2.94
C GLN A 108 19.02 -1.54 -1.91
N LEU A 109 20.30 -1.47 -2.27
CA LEU A 109 21.35 -0.89 -1.42
C LEU A 109 21.10 0.61 -1.19
N TRP A 110 20.70 1.35 -2.23
CA TRP A 110 20.29 2.75 -2.07
C TRP A 110 19.10 2.93 -1.12
N LYS A 111 18.07 2.09 -1.23
CA LYS A 111 16.93 2.11 -0.31
C LYS A 111 17.37 1.98 1.15
N PHE A 112 18.40 1.19 1.43
CA PHE A 112 18.97 1.00 2.77
C PHE A 112 20.07 2.00 3.13
N GLY A 113 20.46 2.91 2.22
CA GLY A 113 21.52 3.88 2.46
C GLY A 113 22.95 3.36 2.28
N GLU A 114 23.13 2.16 1.71
CA GLU A 114 24.44 1.52 1.52
C GLU A 114 25.11 1.90 0.19
N ALA A 115 24.38 2.56 -0.69
CA ALA A 115 24.87 3.09 -1.96
C ALA A 115 24.26 4.47 -2.21
N SER A 116 25.03 5.36 -2.83
CA SER A 116 24.61 6.74 -3.07
C SER A 116 24.61 7.06 -4.55
N GLY A 117 23.55 7.74 -5.00
CA GLY A 117 23.52 8.42 -6.29
C GLY A 117 23.46 9.93 -6.08
N PHE A 118 23.98 10.71 -7.03
CA PHE A 118 23.81 12.16 -7.04
C PHE A 118 22.37 12.52 -7.48
N PHE A 119 21.41 12.24 -6.60
CA PHE A 119 20.02 12.63 -6.81
C PHE A 119 19.80 14.06 -6.31
N MET A 120 19.16 14.86 -7.16
CA MET A 120 18.40 16.03 -6.73
C MET A 120 16.92 15.64 -6.68
N TYR A 121 16.10 16.45 -6.02
CA TYR A 121 14.66 16.23 -5.96
C TYR A 121 13.94 17.51 -6.38
N GLU A 122 12.90 17.35 -7.20
CA GLU A 122 12.04 18.44 -7.64
C GLU A 122 10.58 18.13 -7.32
N GLU A 123 9.80 19.19 -7.14
CA GLU A 123 8.35 19.10 -6.98
C GLU A 123 7.72 18.59 -8.29
N PHE A 124 6.98 17.48 -8.24
CA PHE A 124 6.32 16.93 -9.42
C PHE A 124 4.86 17.39 -9.54
N VAL A 125 4.08 17.22 -8.46
CA VAL A 125 2.67 17.67 -8.42
C VAL A 125 2.16 17.77 -6.97
N GLN A 126 1.32 18.78 -6.71
CA GLN A 126 0.53 18.85 -5.49
C GLN A 126 -0.62 17.83 -5.56
N GLN A 127 -0.64 16.87 -4.63
CA GLN A 127 -1.64 15.81 -4.61
C GLN A 127 -2.94 16.27 -3.92
N PRO A 128 -4.10 15.63 -4.20
CA PRO A 128 -5.38 15.99 -3.59
C PRO A 128 -5.43 15.91 -2.06
N ASN A 129 -4.55 15.11 -1.42
CA ASN A 129 -4.44 15.05 0.03
C ASN A 129 -3.66 16.23 0.66
N GLY A 130 -3.30 17.24 -0.14
CA GLY A 130 -2.55 18.41 0.32
C GLY A 130 -1.04 18.17 0.47
N LYS A 131 -0.52 16.99 0.13
CA LYS A 131 0.92 16.69 0.17
C LYS A 131 1.55 16.83 -1.20
N LEU A 132 2.82 17.20 -1.21
CA LEU A 132 3.61 17.28 -2.42
C LEU A 132 4.16 15.89 -2.81
N LEU A 133 4.09 15.56 -4.09
CA LEU A 133 4.81 14.43 -4.68
C LEU A 133 6.11 14.95 -5.28
N HIS A 134 7.25 14.42 -4.82
CA HIS A 134 8.55 14.74 -5.39
C HIS A 134 8.92 13.78 -6.52
N SER A 135 9.86 14.19 -7.37
CA SER A 135 10.54 13.27 -8.28
C SER A 135 12.03 13.50 -8.29
N THR A 136 12.80 12.44 -8.53
CA THR A 136 14.25 12.56 -8.74
C THR A 136 14.54 13.48 -9.93
N ASN A 137 15.64 14.23 -9.84
CA ASN A 137 16.27 15.00 -10.90
C ASN A 137 17.80 14.83 -10.80
N LEU A 138 18.56 15.36 -11.75
CA LEU A 138 20.02 15.32 -11.76
C LEU A 138 20.61 16.74 -11.75
N PRO A 139 21.77 16.96 -11.13
CA PRO A 139 22.50 18.23 -11.26
C PRO A 139 22.81 18.55 -12.73
N ALA A 140 22.80 19.84 -13.09
CA ALA A 140 23.08 20.30 -14.45
C ALA A 140 24.45 19.82 -15.00
N GLU A 141 25.43 19.64 -14.11
CA GLU A 141 26.78 19.17 -14.43
C GLU A 141 26.83 17.64 -14.71
N VAL A 142 25.93 16.86 -14.11
CA VAL A 142 25.78 15.41 -14.40
C VAL A 142 25.04 15.18 -15.72
N ALA A 143 24.26 16.17 -16.17
CA ALA A 143 23.55 16.14 -17.45
C ALA A 143 24.47 16.43 -18.68
N GLY A 144 25.75 16.78 -18.46
CA GLY A 144 26.74 16.99 -19.51
C GLY A 144 28.17 17.17 -18.97
N GLU A 145 29.00 16.14 -19.15
CA GLU A 145 30.47 16.08 -18.97
C GLU A 145 31.10 15.98 -17.56
N LYS A 146 31.96 14.94 -17.44
CA LYS A 146 33.05 14.62 -16.48
C LYS A 146 32.74 14.51 -14.97
N ARG A 147 32.75 13.24 -14.54
CA ARG A 147 32.78 12.74 -13.15
C ARG A 147 33.93 13.34 -12.34
N LYS A 148 33.66 13.81 -11.11
CA LYS A 148 34.66 13.92 -10.04
C LYS A 148 34.51 12.76 -9.06
N ASP A 149 35.65 12.25 -8.59
CA ASP A 149 35.78 11.04 -7.78
C ASP A 149 35.09 11.15 -6.41
N PRO A 150 34.57 10.04 -5.84
CA PRO A 150 33.80 10.03 -4.59
C PRO A 150 34.65 10.15 -3.30
N LYS A 151 35.92 10.52 -3.39
CA LYS A 151 36.87 10.40 -2.26
C LYS A 151 36.87 11.56 -1.27
N ASP A 152 36.16 12.64 -1.55
CA ASP A 152 35.92 13.65 -0.54
C ASP A 152 34.69 13.24 0.25
N GLY A 153 34.95 12.61 1.41
CA GLY A 153 33.98 12.32 2.46
C GLY A 153 33.37 13.59 3.07
N GLY A 154 32.79 14.43 2.22
CA GLY A 154 31.86 15.45 2.63
C GLY A 154 30.62 14.74 3.13
N GLU A 155 30.26 15.01 4.37
CA GLU A 155 28.93 14.74 4.90
C GLU A 155 27.91 15.19 3.85
N ASN A 156 27.31 14.25 3.10
CA ASN A 156 26.13 14.53 2.29
C ASN A 156 24.89 14.72 3.19
N HIS A 157 25.09 15.32 4.36
CA HIS A 157 24.06 15.98 5.12
C HIS A 157 23.94 17.39 4.56
N THR A 158 23.48 17.50 3.31
CA THR A 158 22.70 18.69 2.97
C THR A 158 21.45 18.54 3.82
N GLY A 159 21.37 19.23 4.95
CA GLY A 159 20.21 19.26 5.85
C GLY A 159 18.97 19.88 5.19
N ASN A 160 18.64 19.43 3.99
CA ASN A 160 17.41 19.71 3.26
C ASN A 160 16.39 18.66 3.70
N GLU A 161 15.16 19.08 3.92
CA GLU A 161 14.00 18.24 4.28
C GLU A 161 13.63 17.17 3.22
N ASN A 162 14.48 16.94 2.22
CA ASN A 162 14.24 16.14 1.02
C ASN A 162 15.28 15.02 0.79
N ASP A 163 15.95 14.53 1.83
CA ASP A 163 16.83 13.36 1.69
C ASP A 163 15.99 12.07 1.71
N PHE A 164 15.95 11.36 0.59
CA PHE A 164 15.21 10.10 0.43
C PHE A 164 16.16 8.90 0.35
N GLY A 165 15.75 7.77 0.91
CA GLY A 165 16.57 6.56 1.04
C GLY A 165 16.59 6.11 2.50
N HIS A 166 17.67 5.43 2.91
CA HIS A 166 17.98 5.16 4.33
C HIS A 166 16.86 4.49 5.14
N ALA A 167 16.08 3.62 4.52
CA ALA A 167 14.96 2.94 5.15
C ALA A 167 15.44 1.84 6.10
N ASP A 168 14.84 1.75 7.29
CA ASP A 168 15.05 0.59 8.19
C ASP A 168 14.44 -0.70 7.61
N ARG A 169 13.38 -0.57 6.81
CA ARG A 169 12.64 -1.67 6.20
C ARG A 169 12.23 -1.34 4.77
N ALA A 170 12.40 -2.29 3.86
CA ALA A 170 11.99 -2.16 2.48
C ALA A 170 11.00 -3.27 2.10
N ILE A 171 9.78 -2.88 1.74
CA ILE A 171 8.71 -3.79 1.29
C ILE A 171 8.44 -3.51 -0.18
N ASN A 172 8.77 -4.46 -1.05
CA ASN A 172 8.51 -4.38 -2.47
C ASN A 172 7.18 -5.09 -2.78
N VAL A 173 6.16 -4.35 -3.21
CA VAL A 173 4.86 -4.90 -3.63
C VAL A 173 4.88 -5.18 -5.12
N ILE A 174 5.12 -6.44 -5.50
CA ILE A 174 5.41 -6.83 -6.90
C ILE A 174 4.74 -8.16 -7.21
N GLY A 175 4.25 -8.34 -8.44
CA GLY A 175 3.60 -9.56 -8.90
C GLY A 175 4.42 -10.85 -8.66
N PHE A 176 3.71 -11.96 -8.49
CA PHE A 176 4.26 -13.28 -8.18
C PHE A 176 5.32 -13.75 -9.18
N GLU A 177 5.20 -13.36 -10.45
CA GLU A 177 6.15 -13.64 -11.53
C GLU A 177 7.56 -13.11 -11.26
N GLN A 178 7.72 -12.13 -10.37
CA GLN A 178 9.01 -11.56 -9.97
C GLN A 178 9.60 -12.19 -8.69
N LYS A 179 9.03 -13.29 -8.18
CA LYS A 179 9.47 -13.95 -6.95
C LYS A 179 10.95 -14.33 -6.97
N TYR A 180 11.44 -14.88 -8.08
CA TYR A 180 12.85 -15.27 -8.19
C TYR A 180 13.81 -14.05 -8.24
N PRO A 181 13.60 -13.04 -9.10
CA PRO A 181 14.40 -11.80 -9.06
C PRO A 181 14.43 -11.15 -7.68
N GLN A 182 13.29 -11.00 -7.01
CA GLN A 182 13.23 -10.43 -5.66
C GLN A 182 13.96 -11.28 -4.62
N GLN A 183 13.88 -12.61 -4.73
CA GLN A 183 14.66 -13.50 -3.89
C GLN A 183 16.17 -13.32 -4.12
N VAL A 184 16.63 -13.10 -5.35
CA VAL A 184 18.04 -12.81 -5.66
C VAL A 184 18.47 -11.51 -4.99
N VAL A 185 17.69 -10.44 -5.12
CA VAL A 185 17.97 -9.14 -4.49
C VAL A 185 18.09 -9.28 -2.97
N ARG A 186 17.12 -9.93 -2.33
CA ARG A 186 17.15 -10.18 -0.89
C ARG A 186 18.37 -11.02 -0.52
N SER A 187 18.62 -12.13 -1.22
CA SER A 187 19.76 -13.01 -0.93
C SER A 187 21.09 -12.28 -1.08
N ALA A 188 21.22 -11.37 -2.04
CA ALA A 188 22.43 -10.57 -2.23
C ALA A 188 22.82 -9.77 -0.97
N LEU A 189 21.83 -9.20 -0.25
CA LEU A 189 22.08 -8.49 1.01
C LEU A 189 22.81 -9.39 2.03
N LYS A 190 22.35 -10.63 2.18
CA LYS A 190 22.97 -11.61 3.09
C LYS A 190 24.37 -12.01 2.63
N VAL A 191 24.55 -12.22 1.32
CA VAL A 191 25.87 -12.55 0.74
C VAL A 191 26.89 -11.47 1.08
N LEU A 192 26.47 -10.23 0.97
CA LEU A 192 27.30 -9.07 1.25
C LEU A 192 27.42 -8.79 2.76
N GLY A 193 26.88 -9.63 3.65
CA GLY A 193 26.97 -9.42 5.09
C GLY A 193 26.10 -8.27 5.62
N TYR A 194 25.03 -7.92 4.91
CA TYR A 194 23.98 -7.00 5.38
C TYR A 194 22.84 -7.77 6.04
N ASP A 195 23.11 -8.43 7.16
CA ASP A 195 22.14 -9.29 7.86
C ASP A 195 20.87 -8.54 8.28
N HIS A 196 21.03 -7.35 8.86
CA HIS A 196 19.89 -6.51 9.26
C HIS A 196 19.00 -6.11 8.07
N HIS A 197 19.60 -5.74 6.93
CA HIS A 197 18.86 -5.39 5.72
C HIS A 197 18.19 -6.60 5.09
N TYR A 198 18.81 -7.79 5.16
CA TYR A 198 18.21 -9.04 4.71
C TYR A 198 16.94 -9.41 5.48
N ASP A 199 16.94 -9.22 6.80
CA ASP A 199 15.79 -9.49 7.67
C ASP A 199 14.67 -8.45 7.45
N ASN A 200 15.04 -7.22 7.09
CA ASN A 200 14.10 -6.13 6.85
C ASN A 200 13.76 -5.87 5.37
N SER A 201 14.19 -6.74 4.45
CA SER A 201 13.81 -6.70 3.04
C SER A 201 12.72 -7.74 2.75
N ALA A 202 11.54 -7.28 2.37
CA ALA A 202 10.39 -8.13 2.10
C ALA A 202 9.89 -7.96 0.66
N HIS A 203 9.52 -9.08 0.03
CA HIS A 203 8.73 -9.09 -1.20
C HIS A 203 7.30 -9.46 -0.84
N LEU A 204 6.40 -8.47 -0.92
CA LEU A 204 4.97 -8.71 -0.80
C LEU A 204 4.45 -9.11 -2.18
N SER A 205 4.46 -10.41 -2.45
CA SER A 205 4.03 -10.96 -3.73
C SER A 205 2.52 -11.03 -3.83
N PHE A 206 1.96 -10.63 -4.97
CA PHE A 206 0.52 -10.79 -5.26
C PHE A 206 0.29 -11.51 -6.59
N LYS A 207 -0.79 -12.30 -6.66
CA LYS A 207 -1.27 -12.92 -7.89
C LYS A 207 -2.29 -12.02 -8.60
N HIS A 208 -2.57 -12.35 -9.85
CA HIS A 208 -3.42 -11.52 -10.69
C HIS A 208 -4.88 -11.49 -10.24
N VAL A 209 -5.49 -10.34 -10.50
CA VAL A 209 -6.91 -10.08 -10.39
C VAL A 209 -7.50 -10.06 -11.79
N TRP A 210 -8.51 -10.87 -12.03
CA TRP A 210 -9.18 -11.01 -13.31
C TRP A 210 -10.57 -10.38 -13.28
N LEU A 211 -11.01 -9.87 -14.43
CA LEU A 211 -12.43 -9.60 -14.66
C LEU A 211 -13.09 -10.85 -15.26
N PRO A 212 -14.40 -11.08 -15.03
CA PRO A 212 -15.12 -12.19 -15.63
C PRO A 212 -14.90 -12.23 -17.15
N ASP A 213 -14.52 -13.40 -17.66
CA ASP A 213 -14.29 -13.68 -19.08
C ASP A 213 -13.23 -12.80 -19.78
N GLN A 214 -12.36 -12.11 -19.04
CA GLN A 214 -11.31 -11.26 -19.60
C GLN A 214 -9.91 -11.74 -19.29
N LYS A 215 -9.08 -11.83 -20.33
CA LYS A 215 -7.63 -11.98 -20.24
C LYS A 215 -6.94 -10.75 -20.78
N PHE A 216 -6.10 -10.13 -19.95
CA PHE A 216 -5.38 -8.92 -20.31
C PHE A 216 -4.17 -9.24 -21.19
N SER A 217 -4.03 -8.51 -22.30
CA SER A 217 -2.88 -8.56 -23.19
C SER A 217 -2.57 -7.16 -23.67
N GLY A 218 -1.39 -6.65 -23.27
CA GLY A 218 -0.90 -5.35 -23.70
C GLY A 218 -0.79 -5.25 -25.22
N ARG A 219 -0.21 -6.28 -25.87
CA ARG A 219 0.00 -6.31 -27.33
C ARG A 219 -1.29 -6.41 -28.14
N LYS A 220 -2.30 -7.12 -27.62
CA LYS A 220 -3.60 -7.29 -28.32
C LYS A 220 -4.62 -6.21 -27.95
N GLY A 221 -4.32 -5.34 -26.97
CA GLY A 221 -5.22 -4.29 -26.53
C GLY A 221 -6.48 -4.80 -25.80
N THR A 222 -6.49 -6.04 -25.30
CA THR A 222 -7.69 -6.63 -24.66
C THR A 222 -8.05 -5.98 -23.32
N TRP A 223 -7.23 -5.05 -22.82
CA TRP A 223 -7.48 -4.25 -21.62
C TRP A 223 -8.31 -2.96 -21.90
N ILE A 224 -8.49 -2.59 -23.17
CA ILE A 224 -9.27 -1.39 -23.54
C ILE A 224 -10.73 -1.57 -23.08
N GLY A 225 -11.25 -0.60 -22.31
CA GLY A 225 -12.57 -0.69 -21.67
C GLY A 225 -12.60 -1.48 -20.36
N PHE A 226 -11.45 -2.02 -19.93
CA PHE A 226 -11.30 -2.84 -18.73
C PHE A 226 -10.15 -2.37 -17.83
N HIS A 227 -9.72 -1.12 -17.99
CA HIS A 227 -8.76 -0.47 -17.10
C HIS A 227 -9.39 -0.13 -15.74
N ALA A 228 -8.55 0.26 -14.77
CA ALA A 228 -8.99 0.53 -13.41
C ALA A 228 -10.12 1.57 -13.33
N ASP A 229 -10.07 2.67 -14.10
CA ASP A 229 -11.17 3.65 -14.12
C ASP A 229 -12.49 3.04 -14.62
N ALA A 230 -12.46 2.23 -15.68
CA ALA A 230 -13.67 1.57 -16.19
C ALA A 230 -14.25 0.58 -15.17
N ALA A 231 -13.39 -0.12 -14.43
CA ALA A 231 -13.81 -1.00 -13.34
C ALA A 231 -14.46 -0.21 -12.18
N MET A 232 -13.86 0.92 -11.78
CA MET A 232 -14.43 1.81 -10.77
C MET A 232 -15.77 2.40 -11.24
N ASP A 233 -15.85 2.91 -12.48
CA ASP A 233 -17.08 3.46 -13.05
C ASP A 233 -18.22 2.44 -13.07
N LYS A 234 -17.90 1.16 -13.34
CA LYS A 234 -18.88 0.08 -13.28
C LYS A 234 -19.37 -0.16 -11.85
N ALA A 235 -18.48 -0.19 -10.86
CA ALA A 235 -18.86 -0.30 -9.44
C ALA A 235 -19.75 0.88 -9.02
N VAL A 236 -19.33 2.12 -9.33
CA VAL A 236 -20.05 3.34 -8.98
C VAL A 236 -21.41 3.39 -9.65
N LYS A 237 -21.52 3.01 -10.93
CA LYS A 237 -22.81 2.92 -11.63
C LYS A 237 -23.76 1.94 -10.94
N LYS A 238 -23.26 0.79 -10.50
CA LYS A 238 -24.08 -0.20 -9.81
C LYS A 238 -24.49 0.28 -8.40
N ALA A 239 -23.57 0.88 -7.65
CA ALA A 239 -23.87 1.51 -6.37
C ALA A 239 -24.96 2.58 -6.51
N ARG A 240 -24.86 3.45 -7.52
CA ARG A 240 -25.87 4.48 -7.83
C ARG A 240 -27.27 3.89 -8.05
N THR A 241 -27.35 2.77 -8.78
CA THR A 241 -28.63 2.08 -9.01
C THR A 241 -29.23 1.54 -7.71
N ILE A 242 -28.41 0.94 -6.85
CA ILE A 242 -28.85 0.40 -5.54
C ILE A 242 -29.34 1.54 -4.65
N ILE A 243 -28.55 2.61 -4.51
CA ILE A 243 -28.90 3.78 -3.68
C ILE A 243 -30.21 4.42 -4.16
N LYS A 244 -30.39 4.58 -5.48
CA LYS A 244 -31.64 5.14 -6.05
C LYS A 244 -32.87 4.29 -5.67
N GLY A 245 -32.72 2.97 -5.59
CA GLY A 245 -33.81 2.08 -5.19
C GLY A 245 -34.13 2.18 -3.70
N GLN A 246 -33.12 2.36 -2.85
CA GLN A 246 -33.27 2.43 -1.39
C GLN A 246 -33.69 3.82 -0.89
N ASN A 247 -33.25 4.88 -1.55
CA ASN A 247 -33.49 6.27 -1.14
C ASN A 247 -33.85 7.15 -2.36
N PRO A 248 -35.09 7.06 -2.86
CA PRO A 248 -35.50 7.71 -4.11
C PRO A 248 -35.49 9.24 -4.05
N ASP A 249 -35.62 9.81 -2.85
CA ASP A 249 -35.70 11.26 -2.62
C ASP A 249 -34.33 11.93 -2.45
N LEU A 250 -33.24 11.15 -2.44
CA LEU A 250 -31.89 11.69 -2.36
C LEU A 250 -31.56 12.49 -3.64
N SER A 251 -31.06 13.71 -3.46
CA SER A 251 -30.67 14.58 -4.59
C SER A 251 -29.64 13.90 -5.49
N ALA A 252 -29.63 14.27 -6.78
CA ALA A 252 -28.72 13.66 -7.74
C ALA A 252 -27.24 13.80 -7.33
N ASP A 253 -26.83 14.99 -6.88
CA ASP A 253 -25.46 15.28 -6.46
C ASP A 253 -25.04 14.46 -5.22
N ASN A 254 -25.90 14.39 -4.20
CA ASN A 254 -25.63 13.58 -3.01
C ASN A 254 -25.57 12.09 -3.33
N ARG A 255 -26.45 11.62 -4.23
CA ARG A 255 -26.44 10.24 -4.69
C ARG A 255 -25.17 9.90 -5.46
N ASP A 256 -24.69 10.81 -6.31
CA ASP A 256 -23.49 10.58 -7.10
C ASP A 256 -22.23 10.57 -6.24
N SER A 257 -22.13 11.48 -5.27
CA SER A 257 -21.06 11.47 -4.27
C SER A 257 -21.07 10.18 -3.43
N LEU A 258 -22.24 9.76 -2.96
CA LEU A 258 -22.39 8.53 -2.17
C LEU A 258 -22.03 7.28 -3.00
N ALA A 259 -22.47 7.23 -4.26
CA ALA A 259 -22.16 6.14 -5.16
C ALA A 259 -20.66 6.02 -5.45
N GLU A 260 -19.95 7.16 -5.55
CA GLU A 260 -18.50 7.21 -5.73
C GLU A 260 -17.79 6.59 -4.51
N ILE A 261 -18.13 7.05 -3.30
CA ILE A 261 -17.56 6.56 -2.04
C ILE A 261 -17.77 5.04 -1.90
N ILE A 262 -19.01 4.57 -2.12
CA ILE A 262 -19.36 3.15 -1.98
C ILE A 262 -18.70 2.32 -3.07
N GLY A 263 -18.78 2.75 -4.34
CA GLY A 263 -18.28 1.99 -5.48
C GLY A 263 -16.75 1.82 -5.45
N VAL A 264 -16.02 2.91 -5.21
CA VAL A 264 -14.56 2.87 -5.11
C VAL A 264 -14.11 2.14 -3.85
N GLY A 265 -14.77 2.42 -2.71
CA GLY A 265 -14.50 1.73 -1.44
C GLY A 265 -14.66 0.21 -1.56
N ALA A 266 -15.71 -0.22 -2.24
CA ALA A 266 -15.98 -1.63 -2.48
C ALA A 266 -14.92 -2.34 -3.33
N ILE A 267 -14.39 -1.68 -4.37
CA ILE A 267 -13.25 -2.21 -5.14
C ILE A 267 -12.04 -2.40 -4.22
N LYS A 268 -11.66 -1.38 -3.45
CA LYS A 268 -10.50 -1.46 -2.55
C LYS A 268 -10.66 -2.55 -1.49
N PHE A 269 -11.81 -2.61 -0.86
CA PHE A 269 -12.12 -3.60 0.15
C PHE A 269 -12.07 -5.02 -0.43
N TYR A 270 -12.66 -5.22 -1.60
CA TYR A 270 -12.69 -6.51 -2.27
C TYR A 270 -11.26 -6.99 -2.61
N LEU A 271 -10.44 -6.12 -3.18
CA LEU A 271 -9.04 -6.43 -3.49
C LEU A 271 -8.22 -6.75 -2.24
N ALA A 272 -8.47 -6.03 -1.14
CA ALA A 272 -7.78 -6.26 0.13
C ALA A 272 -8.26 -7.53 0.84
N LYS A 273 -9.53 -7.94 0.70
CA LYS A 273 -10.15 -9.04 1.47
C LYS A 273 -9.54 -10.42 1.20
N PHE A 274 -8.93 -10.62 0.04
CA PHE A 274 -8.35 -11.90 -0.33
C PHE A 274 -6.86 -11.95 -0.02
N ASP A 275 -6.39 -13.17 0.25
CA ASP A 275 -4.97 -13.45 0.37
C ASP A 275 -4.26 -13.11 -0.96
N LEU A 276 -3.13 -12.41 -0.88
CA LEU A 276 -2.38 -11.95 -2.06
C LEU A 276 -1.84 -13.13 -2.89
N GLU A 277 -1.70 -14.32 -2.32
CA GLU A 277 -1.28 -15.53 -3.05
C GLU A 277 -2.44 -16.24 -3.78
N LYS A 278 -3.67 -15.71 -3.72
CA LYS A 278 -4.82 -16.26 -4.45
C LYS A 278 -5.07 -15.46 -5.73
N GLU A 279 -5.30 -16.19 -6.83
CA GLU A 279 -5.90 -15.57 -8.01
C GLU A 279 -7.38 -15.31 -7.72
N ILE A 280 -7.85 -14.12 -8.05
CA ILE A 280 -9.25 -13.74 -7.84
C ILE A 280 -9.88 -13.29 -9.15
N THR A 281 -11.15 -13.62 -9.34
CA THR A 281 -11.97 -13.06 -10.43
C THR A 281 -13.05 -12.20 -9.80
N ILE A 282 -13.13 -10.93 -10.20
CA ILE A 282 -14.08 -9.98 -9.61
C ILE A 282 -15.51 -10.44 -9.88
N ASN A 283 -16.23 -10.74 -8.80
CA ASN A 283 -17.68 -10.86 -8.83
C ASN A 283 -18.31 -9.51 -8.43
N TRP A 284 -19.02 -8.89 -9.37
CA TRP A 284 -19.64 -7.58 -9.17
C TRP A 284 -20.81 -7.61 -8.18
N ASP A 285 -21.46 -8.75 -7.99
CA ASP A 285 -22.55 -8.92 -7.02
C ASP A 285 -21.98 -8.99 -5.60
N ASP A 286 -20.95 -9.81 -5.39
CA ASP A 286 -20.27 -9.92 -4.09
C ASP A 286 -19.63 -8.60 -3.66
N LEU A 287 -19.12 -7.83 -4.62
CA LEU A 287 -18.44 -6.56 -4.37
C LEU A 287 -19.36 -5.50 -3.76
N LEU A 288 -20.63 -5.45 -4.18
CA LEU A 288 -21.62 -4.44 -3.73
C LEU A 288 -22.74 -5.06 -2.88
N ASN A 289 -22.42 -6.09 -2.10
CA ASN A 289 -23.38 -6.68 -1.19
C ASN A 289 -23.55 -5.80 0.07
N PHE A 290 -24.76 -5.30 0.31
CA PHE A 290 -25.09 -4.50 1.51
C PHE A 290 -25.46 -5.35 2.72
N GLU A 291 -25.62 -6.66 2.54
CA GLU A 291 -26.13 -7.61 3.55
C GLU A 291 -25.11 -8.73 3.85
N GLY A 292 -23.85 -8.57 3.47
CA GLY A 292 -22.84 -9.61 3.66
C GLY A 292 -21.41 -9.09 3.63
N ASP A 293 -20.47 -9.97 3.26
CA ASP A 293 -19.02 -9.79 3.38
C ASP A 293 -18.40 -8.73 2.44
N ALA A 294 -18.87 -7.48 2.48
CA ALA A 294 -18.41 -6.42 1.59
C ALA A 294 -18.36 -5.04 2.27
N CYS A 295 -17.66 -4.11 1.60
CA CYS A 295 -17.48 -2.74 2.08
C CYS A 295 -18.77 -2.01 2.44
N PRO A 296 -19.85 -2.06 1.62
CA PRO A 296 -21.06 -1.31 1.91
C PRO A 296 -21.71 -1.71 3.24
N TYR A 297 -21.62 -2.99 3.61
CA TYR A 297 -22.12 -3.49 4.90
C TYR A 297 -21.37 -2.88 6.09
N VAL A 298 -20.04 -2.78 6.01
CA VAL A 298 -19.22 -2.17 7.06
C VAL A 298 -19.46 -0.65 7.12
N GLN A 299 -19.50 0.03 5.97
CA GLN A 299 -19.78 1.47 5.90
C GLN A 299 -21.16 1.78 6.49
N TYR A 300 -22.18 0.99 6.15
CA TYR A 300 -23.53 1.14 6.67
C TYR A 300 -23.61 0.95 8.18
N SER A 301 -22.86 -0.03 8.72
CA SER A 301 -22.75 -0.24 10.17
C SER A 301 -22.13 0.98 10.86
N CYS A 302 -21.11 1.60 10.27
CA CYS A 302 -20.51 2.82 10.78
C CYS A 302 -21.47 4.03 10.72
N VAL A 303 -22.20 4.21 9.62
CA VAL A 303 -23.23 5.26 9.48
C VAL A 303 -24.31 5.09 10.54
N ARG A 304 -24.81 3.86 10.72
CA ARG A 304 -25.83 3.52 11.71
C ARG A 304 -25.37 3.86 13.13
N ALA A 305 -24.14 3.51 13.48
CA ALA A 305 -23.53 3.90 14.76
C ALA A 305 -23.50 5.43 14.92
N GLY A 306 -23.07 6.15 13.87
CA GLY A 306 -23.08 7.62 13.85
C GLY A 306 -24.47 8.22 14.07
N SER A 307 -25.50 7.65 13.43
CA SER A 307 -26.89 8.10 13.60
C SER A 307 -27.42 7.91 15.03
N ILE A 308 -26.95 6.91 15.77
CA ILE A 308 -27.31 6.75 17.20
C ILE A 308 -26.76 7.94 18.00
N LEU A 309 -25.49 8.31 17.77
CA LEU A 309 -24.87 9.45 18.45
C LEU A 309 -25.53 10.78 18.06
N GLU A 310 -25.93 10.95 16.80
CA GLU A 310 -26.66 12.13 16.32
C GLU A 310 -28.01 12.26 17.06
N LYS A 311 -28.81 11.18 17.09
CA LYS A 311 -30.10 11.16 17.80
C LYS A 311 -29.98 11.39 19.31
N ALA A 312 -28.91 10.87 19.93
CA ALA A 312 -28.63 11.12 21.34
C ALA A 312 -28.39 12.62 21.60
N ARG A 313 -27.59 13.28 20.75
CA ARG A 313 -27.36 14.73 20.83
C ARG A 313 -28.63 15.54 20.62
N GLU A 314 -29.46 15.18 19.65
CA GLU A 314 -30.75 15.84 19.38
C GLU A 314 -31.69 15.78 20.59
N ARG A 315 -31.62 14.69 21.36
CA ARG A 315 -32.38 14.50 22.61
C ARG A 315 -31.73 15.13 23.84
N GLY A 316 -30.58 15.78 23.70
CA GLY A 316 -29.82 16.34 24.82
C GLY A 316 -29.18 15.28 25.73
N ILE A 317 -29.04 14.04 25.27
CA ILE A 317 -28.37 12.96 26.02
C ILE A 317 -26.86 13.19 25.91
N PRO A 318 -26.13 13.27 27.04
CA PRO A 318 -24.70 13.51 27.03
C PRO A 318 -23.94 12.31 26.42
N ILE A 319 -23.07 12.59 25.45
CA ILE A 319 -22.13 11.61 24.93
C ILE A 319 -20.90 11.61 25.82
N PRO A 320 -20.44 10.45 26.33
CA PRO A 320 -19.23 10.40 27.14
C PRO A 320 -18.00 10.86 26.35
N ALA A 321 -17.08 11.53 27.05
CA ALA A 321 -15.74 11.81 26.53
C ALA A 321 -14.96 10.51 26.37
N VAL A 322 -14.00 10.47 25.43
CA VAL A 322 -13.22 9.26 25.09
C VAL A 322 -12.49 8.67 26.31
N ASP A 323 -12.09 9.51 27.26
CA ASP A 323 -11.36 9.13 28.48
C ASP A 323 -12.27 9.03 29.72
N ALA A 324 -13.59 9.12 29.55
CA ALA A 324 -14.52 9.05 30.65
C ALA A 324 -14.49 7.67 31.32
N THR A 325 -14.43 7.66 32.65
CA THR A 325 -14.60 6.43 33.43
C THR A 325 -16.07 6.05 33.41
N ILE A 326 -16.40 4.95 32.74
CA ILE A 326 -17.77 4.40 32.68
C ILE A 326 -17.93 3.22 33.63
N ASN A 327 -19.14 3.01 34.15
CA ASN A 327 -19.47 1.81 34.89
C ASN A 327 -19.67 0.61 33.95
N ALA A 328 -18.57 0.01 33.50
CA ALA A 328 -18.59 -1.11 32.57
C ALA A 328 -19.28 -2.37 33.14
N SER A 329 -19.51 -2.46 34.47
CA SER A 329 -20.23 -3.61 35.04
C SER A 329 -21.70 -3.67 34.64
N MET A 330 -22.23 -2.59 34.06
CA MET A 330 -23.60 -2.54 33.54
C MET A 330 -23.71 -3.22 32.16
N LEU A 331 -22.60 -3.44 31.46
CA LEU A 331 -22.55 -4.12 30.16
C LEU A 331 -22.55 -5.65 30.35
N ASP A 332 -23.73 -6.20 30.61
CA ASP A 332 -23.90 -7.59 31.02
C ASP A 332 -24.35 -8.53 29.90
N THR A 333 -24.92 -8.00 28.82
CA THR A 333 -25.47 -8.87 27.76
C THR A 333 -24.36 -9.58 26.99
N PRO A 334 -24.62 -10.78 26.44
CA PRO A 334 -23.66 -11.46 25.57
C PRO A 334 -23.21 -10.59 24.38
N GLN A 335 -24.10 -9.77 23.82
CA GLN A 335 -23.85 -8.91 22.67
C GLN A 335 -22.96 -7.73 23.03
N GLU A 336 -23.18 -7.10 24.19
CA GLU A 336 -22.31 -6.03 24.70
C GLU A 336 -20.89 -6.55 24.96
N ARG A 337 -20.78 -7.68 25.66
CA ARG A 337 -19.49 -8.30 25.96
C ARG A 337 -18.74 -8.72 24.69
N ALA A 338 -19.46 -9.27 23.71
CA ALA A 338 -18.88 -9.64 22.42
C ALA A 338 -18.37 -8.42 21.65
N LEU A 339 -19.14 -7.33 21.62
CA LEU A 339 -18.75 -6.09 20.97
C LEU A 339 -17.54 -5.45 21.65
N TYR A 340 -17.58 -5.28 22.98
CA TYR A 340 -16.46 -4.76 23.78
C TYR A 340 -15.19 -5.59 23.58
N PHE A 341 -15.31 -6.92 23.61
CA PHE A 341 -14.16 -7.79 23.43
C PHE A 341 -13.54 -7.61 22.05
N ILE A 342 -14.34 -7.64 20.97
CA ILE A 342 -13.80 -7.54 19.62
C ILE A 342 -13.15 -6.17 19.39
N ILE A 343 -13.77 -5.05 19.77
CA ILE A 343 -13.19 -3.70 19.57
C ILE A 343 -11.88 -3.50 20.35
N SER A 344 -11.76 -4.12 21.54
CA SER A 344 -10.54 -4.05 22.37
C SER A 344 -9.30 -4.68 21.70
N GLN A 345 -9.51 -5.56 20.71
CA GLN A 345 -8.43 -6.25 20.02
C GLN A 345 -7.72 -5.38 18.98
N LEU A 346 -8.23 -4.19 18.63
CA LEU A 346 -7.69 -3.35 17.56
C LEU A 346 -6.16 -3.18 17.63
N PRO A 347 -5.53 -2.81 18.77
CA PRO A 347 -4.08 -2.62 18.82
C PRO A 347 -3.29 -3.89 18.48
N SER A 348 -3.77 -5.04 18.97
CA SER A 348 -3.15 -6.34 18.71
C SER A 348 -3.33 -6.78 17.25
N LYS A 349 -4.51 -6.54 16.68
CA LYS A 349 -4.81 -6.86 15.28
C LYS A 349 -4.03 -6.01 14.30
N ILE A 350 -3.88 -4.71 14.57
CA ILE A 350 -3.03 -3.82 13.75
C ILE A 350 -1.56 -4.30 13.78
N ARG A 351 -1.06 -4.67 14.96
CA ARG A 351 0.29 -5.21 15.10
C ARG A 351 0.47 -6.50 14.29
N GLU A 352 -0.49 -7.41 14.38
CA GLU A 352 -0.50 -8.67 13.62
C GLU A 352 -0.41 -8.39 12.11
N ILE A 353 -1.30 -7.53 11.59
CA ILE A 353 -1.33 -7.11 10.17
C ILE A 353 0.02 -6.53 9.71
N CYS A 354 0.63 -5.64 10.50
CA CYS A 354 1.91 -5.01 10.13
C CYS A 354 3.10 -5.99 10.16
N GLN A 355 3.07 -6.96 11.07
CA GLN A 355 4.14 -7.97 11.20
C GLN A 355 4.05 -9.01 10.08
N SER A 356 2.86 -9.54 9.83
CA SER A 356 2.62 -10.57 8.80
C SER A 356 2.55 -10.02 7.38
N LEU A 357 2.31 -8.71 7.22
CA LEU A 357 1.97 -8.05 5.96
C LEU A 357 0.67 -8.60 5.32
N SER A 358 -0.20 -9.23 6.12
CA SER A 358 -1.47 -9.80 5.67
C SER A 358 -2.60 -8.78 5.72
N ILE A 359 -2.64 -7.88 4.72
CA ILE A 359 -3.64 -6.80 4.65
C ILE A 359 -5.09 -7.30 4.67
N ASN A 360 -5.33 -8.54 4.23
CA ASN A 360 -6.65 -9.17 4.23
C ASN A 360 -7.26 -9.37 5.61
N GLN A 361 -6.46 -9.38 6.67
CA GLN A 361 -7.01 -9.43 8.02
C GLN A 361 -7.76 -8.14 8.40
N ALA A 362 -7.41 -6.98 7.82
CA ALA A 362 -8.08 -5.70 8.10
C ALA A 362 -9.56 -5.68 7.69
N PRO A 363 -9.94 -5.99 6.43
CA PRO A 363 -11.34 -6.05 6.03
C PRO A 363 -12.11 -7.17 6.73
N LEU A 364 -11.47 -8.33 7.00
CA LEU A 364 -12.11 -9.42 7.74
C LEU A 364 -12.43 -9.01 9.18
N TYR A 365 -11.49 -8.37 9.87
CA TYR A 365 -11.73 -7.84 11.21
C TYR A 365 -12.79 -6.72 11.20
N ALA A 366 -12.82 -5.87 10.17
CA ALA A 366 -13.86 -4.85 10.03
C ALA A 366 -15.26 -5.47 9.85
N LEU A 367 -15.39 -6.59 9.11
CA LEU A 367 -16.64 -7.35 9.00
C LEU A 367 -17.06 -7.93 10.34
N GLU A 368 -16.14 -8.58 11.06
CA GLU A 368 -16.42 -9.14 12.38
C GLU A 368 -16.91 -8.07 13.38
N VAL A 369 -16.27 -6.89 13.39
CA VAL A 369 -16.71 -5.76 14.22
C VAL A 369 -18.10 -5.27 13.80
N ALA A 370 -18.35 -5.12 12.50
CA ALA A 370 -19.66 -4.73 11.98
C ALA A 370 -20.76 -5.74 12.37
N ASP A 371 -20.49 -7.04 12.31
CA ASP A 371 -21.41 -8.10 12.74
C ASP A 371 -21.73 -8.02 14.22
N LYS A 372 -20.71 -7.86 15.09
CA LYS A 372 -20.94 -7.70 16.53
C LYS A 372 -21.71 -6.43 16.84
N PHE A 373 -21.42 -5.34 16.13
CA PHE A 373 -22.17 -4.10 16.29
C PHE A 373 -23.62 -4.24 15.87
N ASN A 374 -23.91 -4.87 14.74
CA ASN A 374 -25.29 -5.06 14.28
C ASN A 374 -26.07 -5.96 15.25
N SER A 375 -25.46 -7.03 15.77
CA SER A 375 -26.08 -7.84 16.82
C SER A 375 -26.36 -7.04 18.10
N PHE A 376 -25.40 -6.22 18.55
CA PHE A 376 -25.60 -5.29 19.67
C PHE A 376 -26.74 -4.30 19.40
N TYR A 377 -26.78 -3.70 18.20
CA TYR A 377 -27.80 -2.74 17.81
C TYR A 377 -29.22 -3.32 17.85
N HIS A 378 -29.39 -4.58 17.43
CA HIS A 378 -30.68 -5.26 17.42
C HIS A 378 -31.14 -5.67 18.83
N GLU A 379 -30.23 -6.16 19.67
CA GLU A 379 -30.58 -6.77 20.96
C GLU A 379 -30.46 -5.83 22.16
N CYS A 380 -29.67 -4.74 22.04
CA CYS A 380 -29.34 -3.85 23.16
C CYS A 380 -29.80 -2.41 22.86
N PRO A 381 -31.02 -2.02 23.28
CA PRO A 381 -31.51 -0.68 23.02
C PRO A 381 -30.64 0.39 23.67
N VAL A 382 -30.22 1.40 22.90
CA VAL A 382 -29.35 2.47 23.42
C VAL A 382 -30.19 3.65 23.93
N LEU A 383 -31.15 4.10 23.12
CA LEU A 383 -31.88 5.37 23.35
C LEU A 383 -33.32 5.17 23.82
N ARG A 384 -33.72 4.00 24.32
CA ARG A 384 -35.10 3.87 24.86
C ARG A 384 -35.18 4.51 26.24
N ASP A 385 -36.36 5.00 26.59
CA ASP A 385 -36.61 5.70 27.86
C ASP A 385 -36.58 4.75 29.07
N ASP A 386 -36.68 3.44 28.86
CA ASP A 386 -36.58 2.40 29.88
C ASP A 386 -35.14 1.93 30.13
N VAL A 387 -34.15 2.51 29.45
CA VAL A 387 -32.72 2.21 29.68
C VAL A 387 -32.18 3.11 30.79
N PRO A 388 -31.60 2.54 31.88
CA PRO A 388 -31.00 3.35 32.93
C PRO A 388 -29.89 4.26 32.41
N ASP A 389 -29.79 5.48 32.93
CA ASP A 389 -28.84 6.51 32.47
C ASP A 389 -27.39 6.00 32.40
N ASP A 390 -26.89 5.33 33.44
CA ASP A 390 -25.54 4.78 33.46
C ASP A 390 -25.30 3.71 32.37
N LEU A 391 -26.31 2.88 32.10
CA LEU A 391 -26.25 1.86 31.04
C LEU A 391 -26.32 2.52 29.65
N GLN A 392 -27.16 3.54 29.50
CA GLN A 392 -27.24 4.33 28.28
C GLN A 392 -25.90 4.99 27.94
N VAL A 393 -25.24 5.60 28.93
CA VAL A 393 -23.91 6.20 28.77
C VAL A 393 -22.86 5.13 28.41
N ALA A 394 -22.86 3.98 29.09
CA ALA A 394 -21.94 2.88 28.77
C ALA A 394 -22.15 2.33 27.34
N ARG A 395 -23.40 2.18 26.91
CA ARG A 395 -23.74 1.76 25.53
C ARG A 395 -23.33 2.80 24.49
N LEU A 396 -23.50 4.09 24.79
CA LEU A 396 -23.03 5.18 23.92
C LEU A 396 -21.51 5.20 23.76
N MET A 397 -20.75 4.82 24.80
CA MET A 397 -19.31 4.60 24.68
C MET A 397 -18.98 3.48 23.70
N LEU A 398 -19.65 2.31 23.82
CA LEU A 398 -19.44 1.20 22.87
C LEU A 398 -19.73 1.62 21.42
N VAL A 399 -20.76 2.43 21.20
CA VAL A 399 -21.08 2.99 19.89
C VAL A 399 -19.94 3.89 19.38
N GLN A 400 -19.40 4.77 20.25
CA GLN A 400 -18.28 5.65 19.91
C GLN A 400 -17.01 4.87 19.58
N ASP A 401 -16.67 3.87 20.39
CA ASP A 401 -15.49 3.01 20.19
C ASP A 401 -15.63 2.16 18.93
N THR A 402 -16.84 1.70 18.61
CA THR A 402 -17.11 0.98 17.35
C THR A 402 -16.80 1.87 16.14
N ILE A 403 -17.25 3.13 16.16
CA ILE A 403 -16.95 4.10 15.09
C ILE A 403 -15.44 4.32 15.00
N LEU A 404 -14.75 4.47 16.12
CA LEU A 404 -13.29 4.64 16.15
C LEU A 404 -12.57 3.46 15.49
N VAL A 405 -12.95 2.22 15.85
CA VAL A 405 -12.36 1.00 15.30
C VAL A 405 -12.63 0.88 13.80
N LEU A 406 -13.88 1.02 13.38
CA LEU A 406 -14.25 0.91 11.96
C LEU A 406 -13.60 2.00 11.10
N ASN A 407 -13.58 3.25 11.57
CA ASN A 407 -12.89 4.34 10.85
C ASN A 407 -11.37 4.13 10.79
N THR A 408 -10.76 3.57 11.84
CA THR A 408 -9.34 3.23 11.81
C THR A 408 -9.06 2.19 10.71
N LEU A 409 -9.87 1.12 10.64
CA LEU A 409 -9.69 0.07 9.64
C LEU A 409 -9.99 0.56 8.23
N LEU A 410 -11.11 1.24 8.03
CA LEU A 410 -11.53 1.73 6.71
C LEU A 410 -10.65 2.89 6.24
N GLU A 411 -10.60 3.99 6.98
CA GLU A 411 -9.94 5.21 6.47
C GLU A 411 -8.42 5.18 6.62
N ARG A 412 -7.90 4.70 7.76
CA ARG A 412 -6.46 4.80 8.05
C ARG A 412 -5.67 3.63 7.49
N VAL A 413 -6.20 2.41 7.57
CA VAL A 413 -5.51 1.21 7.07
C VAL A 413 -5.83 0.94 5.61
N LEU A 414 -7.11 0.95 5.23
CA LEU A 414 -7.53 0.61 3.86
C LEU A 414 -7.65 1.84 2.94
N GLY A 415 -7.66 3.06 3.49
CA GLY A 415 -7.87 4.28 2.72
C GLY A 415 -9.25 4.37 2.06
N ILE A 416 -10.27 3.73 2.66
CA ILE A 416 -11.65 3.71 2.22
C ILE A 416 -12.42 4.78 3.00
N GLN A 417 -13.08 5.68 2.28
CA GLN A 417 -13.91 6.72 2.90
C GLN A 417 -15.18 6.12 3.50
N VAL A 418 -15.61 6.63 4.65
CA VAL A 418 -16.91 6.31 5.23
C VAL A 418 -17.87 7.46 4.93
N PRO A 419 -19.03 7.20 4.30
CA PRO A 419 -20.01 8.25 4.04
C PRO A 419 -20.61 8.76 5.35
N VAL A 420 -21.03 10.03 5.39
CA VAL A 420 -21.68 10.62 6.57
C VAL A 420 -23.10 10.06 6.78
N ARG A 421 -23.78 9.71 5.67
CA ARG A 421 -25.13 9.12 5.64
C ARG A 421 -25.23 8.14 4.47
N MET A 422 -26.05 7.11 4.61
CA MET A 422 -26.31 6.06 3.61
C MET A 422 -27.79 5.76 3.52
#